data_AF-A0A4R0GE83-F1
#
_entry.id   AF-A0A4R0GE83-F1
#
_cell.length_a   1.000
_cell.length_b   1.000
_cell.length_c   1.000
_cell.angle_alpha   90.00
_cell.angle_beta   90.00
_cell.angle_gamma   90.00
#
_symmetry.space_group_name_H-M   'P 1'
#
loop_
_entity.id
_entity.type
_entity.pdbx_description
1 polymer ?
#
loop_
_entity_poly.entity_id
_entity_poly.type
_entity_poly.pdbx_seq_one_letter_code
_entity_poly.pdbx_strand_id
1 'polypeptide(L)'
;MRRRNQRAAGVGVRSSAHDPVGGQAMPKLAEDQQKLVEEIWYFLVDMDRWPTFAELDRRMYRDHGIAETDAILVRLPAGLVSGYSARSPASLDDATEIFLTVAGICATGSGRRELNLFLAVVRHAAVLEREFLPPEGCPNARPQLTSPAVAQHLNLDAPSGESLLTRIGAILRAEDWGWASASASGGIWTFEVDRRVRQLAGVQGVDDYCRRRVSSSSGLESSTGTQAWNQRSSDLATRPRGFVSGLEVLTVVLTATGVGIAGLQVNWQPVGVISLIAAIMFAVLSWHRWRSRRRATDPILIGSTSAGLLLLLVFFSALNQ
;
A
#
# COMPACT_ATOMS: atom_id res chain seq x y z
N MET A 1 -40.47 67.78 -40.19
CA MET A 1 -41.25 66.88 -39.31
C MET A 1 -41.16 65.43 -39.81
N ARG A 2 -40.32 64.59 -39.18
CA ARG A 2 -40.57 63.14 -39.03
C ARG A 2 -39.47 62.56 -38.14
N ARG A 3 -39.83 62.35 -36.86
CA ARG A 3 -39.05 61.59 -35.87
C ARG A 3 -39.02 60.12 -36.30
N ARG A 4 -37.86 59.47 -36.28
CA ARG A 4 -37.77 58.00 -36.26
C ARG A 4 -36.81 57.57 -35.15
N ASN A 5 -37.34 56.68 -34.32
CA ASN A 5 -36.88 56.30 -33.00
C ASN A 5 -35.61 55.44 -33.05
N GLN A 6 -34.62 55.83 -32.25
CA GLN A 6 -33.60 54.93 -31.75
C GLN A 6 -34.24 54.05 -30.65
N ARG A 7 -34.18 52.73 -30.81
CA ARG A 7 -34.33 51.77 -29.71
C ARG A 7 -33.04 50.98 -29.63
N ALA A 8 -32.19 51.37 -28.69
CA ALA A 8 -31.06 50.58 -28.23
C ALA A 8 -31.60 49.46 -27.33
N ALA A 9 -31.47 48.21 -27.78
CA ALA A 9 -31.57 47.04 -26.92
C ALA A 9 -30.16 46.70 -26.44
N GLY A 10 -29.78 47.25 -25.29
CA GLY A 10 -28.56 46.85 -24.58
C GLY A 10 -28.79 45.48 -23.97
N VAL A 11 -28.28 44.44 -24.62
CA VAL A 11 -28.13 43.11 -24.02
C VAL A 11 -27.00 43.21 -23.01
N GLY A 12 -27.37 43.42 -21.74
CA GLY A 12 -26.46 43.35 -20.62
C GLY A 12 -25.96 41.93 -20.45
N VAL A 13 -24.80 41.63 -21.04
CA VAL A 13 -24.01 40.46 -20.68
C VAL A 13 -23.62 40.63 -19.22
N ARG A 14 -24.35 39.99 -18.31
CA ARG A 14 -23.92 39.79 -16.93
C ARG A 14 -22.66 38.94 -17.00
N SER A 15 -21.52 39.62 -16.97
CA SER A 15 -20.24 39.03 -16.66
C SER A 15 -20.34 38.54 -15.21
N SER A 16 -20.84 37.31 -15.04
CA SER A 16 -20.74 36.59 -13.78
C SER A 16 -19.26 36.45 -13.49
N ALA A 17 -18.76 37.32 -12.61
CA ALA A 17 -17.47 37.13 -11.95
C ALA A 17 -17.52 35.75 -11.31
N HIS A 18 -16.91 34.79 -11.98
CA HIS A 18 -16.64 33.49 -11.43
C HIS A 18 -15.60 33.75 -10.34
N ASP A 19 -16.06 33.85 -9.10
CA ASP A 19 -15.18 33.81 -7.94
C ASP A 19 -14.26 32.59 -8.15
N PRO A 20 -12.93 32.77 -8.19
CA PRO A 20 -12.04 31.63 -8.27
C PRO A 20 -12.38 30.78 -7.06
N VAL A 21 -12.91 29.57 -7.30
CA VAL A 21 -13.18 28.58 -6.26
C VAL A 21 -11.94 28.56 -5.38
N GLY A 22 -12.07 29.17 -4.20
CA GLY A 22 -10.93 29.56 -3.39
C GLY A 22 -10.07 28.32 -3.20
N GLY A 23 -8.79 28.42 -3.54
CA GLY A 23 -7.83 27.37 -3.22
C GLY A 23 -7.97 27.13 -1.73
N GLN A 24 -8.65 26.05 -1.34
CA GLN A 24 -8.88 25.73 0.05
C GLN A 24 -7.50 25.51 0.64
N ALA A 25 -7.02 26.51 1.38
CA ALA A 25 -5.79 26.41 2.13
C ALA A 25 -5.89 25.13 2.97
N MET A 26 -4.85 24.31 2.90
CA MET A 26 -4.79 23.04 3.61
C MET A 26 -5.18 23.28 5.08
N PRO A 27 -6.12 22.50 5.66
CA PRO A 27 -6.60 22.77 7.00
C PRO A 27 -5.43 22.74 7.98
N LYS A 28 -5.38 23.76 8.86
CA LYS A 28 -4.38 23.82 9.93
C LYS A 28 -4.65 22.69 10.92
N LEU A 29 -3.69 21.79 11.08
CA LEU A 29 -3.77 20.66 12.01
C LEU A 29 -3.47 21.11 13.45
N ALA A 30 -4.16 20.49 14.41
CA ALA A 30 -3.77 20.56 15.81
C ALA A 30 -2.43 19.83 16.03
N GLU A 31 -1.73 20.12 17.13
CA GLU A 31 -0.41 19.54 17.40
C GLU A 31 -0.43 18.00 17.40
N ASP A 32 -1.39 17.38 18.08
CA ASP A 32 -1.49 15.92 18.14
C ASP A 32 -1.87 15.30 16.78
N GLN A 33 -2.64 16.02 15.98
CA GLN A 33 -2.97 15.61 14.61
C GLN A 33 -1.75 15.67 13.70
N GLN A 34 -0.93 16.71 13.85
CA GLN A 34 0.32 16.84 13.11
C GLN A 34 1.27 15.70 13.46
N LYS A 35 1.47 15.42 14.75
CA LYS A 35 2.29 14.28 15.23
C LYS A 35 1.81 12.97 14.65
N LEU A 36 0.50 12.71 14.67
CA LEU A 36 -0.07 11.49 14.12
C LEU A 36 0.23 11.32 12.62
N VAL A 37 0.05 12.38 11.82
CA VAL A 37 0.31 12.35 10.37
C VAL A 37 1.80 12.16 10.09
N GLU A 38 2.68 12.81 10.86
CA GLU A 38 4.13 12.62 10.77
C GLU A 38 4.56 11.20 11.14
N GLU A 39 4.00 10.60 12.19
CA GLU A 39 4.32 9.23 12.57
C GLU A 39 3.91 8.20 11.50
N ILE A 40 2.72 8.35 10.90
CA ILE A 40 2.32 7.48 9.78
C ILE A 40 3.30 7.61 8.62
N TRP A 41 3.75 8.84 8.32
CA TRP A 41 4.76 9.08 7.29
C TRP A 41 6.12 8.44 7.62
N TYR A 42 6.60 8.57 8.86
CA TYR A 42 7.85 7.95 9.30
C TYR A 42 7.79 6.43 9.21
N PHE A 43 6.67 5.80 9.55
CA PHE A 43 6.50 4.36 9.32
C PHE A 43 6.71 3.98 7.85
N LEU A 44 6.13 4.74 6.92
CA LEU A 44 6.34 4.47 5.50
C LEU A 44 7.80 4.63 5.09
N VAL A 45 8.48 5.68 5.57
CA VAL A 45 9.87 5.97 5.21
C VAL A 45 10.84 4.93 5.80
N ASP A 46 10.64 4.55 7.06
CA ASP A 46 11.56 3.67 7.79
C ASP A 46 11.33 2.19 7.47
N MET A 47 10.07 1.79 7.24
CA MET A 47 9.67 0.39 7.12
C MET A 47 9.24 0.00 5.70
N ASP A 48 9.22 0.95 4.76
CA ASP A 48 8.72 0.78 3.39
C ASP A 48 7.29 0.20 3.31
N ARG A 49 6.48 0.41 4.35
CA ARG A 49 5.08 0.01 4.42
C ARG A 49 4.29 0.91 5.35
N TRP A 50 2.98 0.87 5.18
CA TRP A 50 2.06 1.56 6.08
C TRP A 50 1.97 0.85 7.44
N PRO A 51 1.80 1.60 8.54
CA PRO A 51 1.63 1.01 9.86
C PRO A 51 0.25 0.36 10.01
N THR A 52 0.15 -0.66 10.87
CA THR A 52 -1.15 -1.04 11.41
C THR A 52 -1.58 -0.10 12.53
N PHE A 53 -2.87 -0.10 12.87
CA PHE A 53 -3.39 0.72 13.97
C PHE A 53 -2.68 0.41 15.29
N ALA A 54 -2.48 -0.87 15.64
CA ALA A 54 -1.78 -1.24 16.87
C ALA A 54 -0.31 -0.80 16.91
N GLU A 55 0.38 -0.76 15.76
CA GLU A 55 1.75 -0.25 15.69
C GLU A 55 1.79 1.26 15.88
N LEU A 56 0.86 1.96 15.23
CA LEU A 56 0.73 3.40 15.33
C LEU A 56 0.36 3.82 16.75
N ASP A 57 -0.65 3.19 17.35
CA ASP A 57 -1.13 3.49 18.70
C ASP A 57 -0.03 3.32 19.75
N ARG A 58 0.70 2.19 19.72
CA ARG A 58 1.84 1.96 20.61
C ARG A 58 2.94 3.01 20.44
N ARG A 59 3.21 3.45 19.21
CA ARG A 59 4.23 4.47 18.94
C ARG A 59 3.79 5.84 19.45
N MET A 60 2.53 6.20 19.23
CA MET A 60 1.91 7.43 19.75
C MET A 60 1.94 7.49 21.28
N TYR A 61 1.62 6.40 21.95
CA TYR A 61 1.70 6.32 23.41
C TYR A 61 3.13 6.42 23.93
N ARG A 62 4.05 5.64 23.36
CA ARG A 62 5.44 5.56 23.82
C ARG A 62 6.22 6.86 23.60
N ASP A 63 6.11 7.44 22.40
CA ASP A 63 6.99 8.52 21.96
C ASP A 63 6.38 9.90 22.23
N HIS A 64 5.04 10.00 22.28
CA HIS A 64 4.32 11.27 22.43
C HIS A 64 3.43 11.34 23.69
N GLY A 65 3.28 10.24 24.45
CA GLY A 65 2.42 10.20 25.64
C GLY A 65 0.92 10.24 25.33
N ILE A 66 0.53 9.92 24.10
CA ILE A 66 -0.85 10.00 23.61
C ILE A 66 -1.51 8.62 23.73
N ALA A 67 -2.51 8.48 24.61
CA ALA A 67 -3.18 7.20 24.88
C ALA A 67 -4.44 6.93 24.03
N GLU A 68 -4.98 7.96 23.36
CA GLU A 68 -6.25 7.88 22.60
C GLU A 68 -6.02 8.20 21.12
N THR A 69 -5.24 7.34 20.45
CA THR A 69 -4.87 7.54 19.03
C THR A 69 -6.10 7.49 18.11
N ASP A 70 -7.06 6.62 18.41
CA ASP A 70 -8.34 6.51 17.73
C ASP A 70 -9.15 7.82 17.81
N ALA A 71 -9.19 8.47 18.98
CA ALA A 71 -9.88 9.75 19.16
C ALA A 71 -9.24 10.88 18.33
N ILE A 72 -7.94 10.83 18.06
CA ILE A 72 -7.28 11.76 17.13
C ILE A 72 -7.64 11.43 15.68
N LEU A 73 -7.64 10.16 15.30
CA LEU A 73 -8.04 9.71 13.95
C LEU A 73 -9.48 10.16 13.60
N VAL A 74 -10.42 10.07 14.54
CA VAL A 74 -11.81 10.56 14.37
C VAL A 74 -11.85 12.05 14.05
N ARG A 75 -10.98 12.84 14.69
CA ARG A 75 -10.96 14.31 14.59
C ARG A 75 -10.14 14.83 13.41
N LEU A 76 -9.38 13.97 12.74
CA LEU A 76 -8.58 14.38 11.58
C LEU A 76 -9.49 14.90 10.46
N PRO A 77 -9.07 15.98 9.76
CA PRO A 77 -9.76 16.42 8.56
C PRO A 77 -9.94 15.28 7.56
N ALA A 78 -11.16 15.17 7.02
CA ALA A 78 -11.51 14.12 6.07
C ALA A 78 -10.59 14.15 4.85
N GLY A 79 -10.20 12.97 4.39
CA GLY A 79 -9.39 12.82 3.18
C GLY A 79 -7.88 13.02 3.38
N LEU A 80 -7.38 13.19 4.61
CA LEU A 80 -5.94 13.10 4.90
C LEU A 80 -5.46 11.67 5.09
N VAL A 81 -6.27 10.84 5.73
CA VAL A 81 -5.98 9.44 6.05
C VAL A 81 -7.01 8.53 5.38
N SER A 82 -6.57 7.34 4.97
CA SER A 82 -7.39 6.24 4.46
C SER A 82 -7.14 4.98 5.29
N GLY A 83 -7.97 3.96 5.11
CA GLY A 83 -7.96 2.74 5.95
C GLY A 83 -8.75 2.87 7.25
N TYR A 84 -9.27 4.07 7.54
CA TYR A 84 -10.13 4.36 8.68
C TYR A 84 -11.48 4.92 8.22
N SER A 85 -12.57 4.50 8.85
CA SER A 85 -13.91 5.06 8.61
C SER A 85 -14.42 5.76 9.87
N ALA A 86 -14.49 7.09 9.83
CA ALA A 86 -15.02 7.92 10.92
C ALA A 86 -16.48 7.61 11.28
N ARG A 87 -17.22 6.94 10.38
CA ARG A 87 -18.62 6.55 10.62
C ARG A 87 -18.76 5.32 11.50
N SER A 88 -17.70 4.56 11.73
CA SER A 88 -17.73 3.36 12.58
C SER A 88 -16.47 3.26 13.46
N PRO A 89 -16.30 4.19 14.41
CA PRO A 89 -15.11 4.22 15.27
C PRO A 89 -14.98 2.97 16.16
N ALA A 90 -16.09 2.30 16.49
CA ALA A 90 -16.12 1.11 17.33
C ALA A 90 -15.50 -0.17 16.71
N SER A 91 -14.89 -0.09 15.52
CA SER A 91 -14.45 -1.27 14.75
C SER A 91 -13.03 -1.20 14.22
N LEU A 92 -12.19 -0.27 14.72
CA LEU A 92 -10.81 -0.20 14.26
C LEU A 92 -10.02 -1.42 14.80
N ASP A 93 -9.79 -2.40 13.94
CA ASP A 93 -9.01 -3.60 14.25
C ASP A 93 -7.52 -3.22 14.41
N ASP A 94 -6.85 -3.85 15.36
CA ASP A 94 -5.41 -3.68 15.63
C ASP A 94 -4.54 -3.85 14.37
N ALA A 95 -5.00 -4.72 13.47
CA ALA A 95 -4.31 -5.04 12.24
C ALA A 95 -4.86 -4.29 11.01
N THR A 96 -5.72 -3.28 11.19
CA THR A 96 -6.10 -2.34 10.12
C THR A 96 -4.88 -1.50 9.75
N GLU A 97 -4.51 -1.50 8.48
CA GLU A 97 -3.47 -0.60 7.96
C GLU A 97 -4.00 0.83 7.84
N ILE A 98 -3.19 1.80 8.27
CA ILE A 98 -3.51 3.23 8.26
C ILE A 98 -2.62 3.92 7.23
N PHE A 99 -3.23 4.56 6.25
CA PHE A 99 -2.54 5.11 5.08
C PHE A 99 -2.66 6.63 5.02
N LEU A 100 -1.60 7.34 4.63
CA LEU A 100 -1.74 8.73 4.22
C LEU A 100 -2.18 8.81 2.75
N THR A 101 -3.15 9.69 2.51
CA THR A 101 -3.46 10.18 1.17
C THR A 101 -2.40 11.17 0.70
N VAL A 102 -2.46 11.59 -0.57
CA VAL A 102 -1.63 12.68 -1.12
C VAL A 102 -1.79 13.97 -0.31
N ALA A 103 -3.01 14.29 0.14
CA ALA A 103 -3.25 15.46 0.99
C ALA A 103 -2.60 15.28 2.37
N GLY A 104 -2.69 14.08 2.96
CA GLY A 104 -2.02 13.74 4.22
C GLY A 104 -0.50 13.85 4.11
N ILE A 105 0.10 13.32 3.05
CA ILE A 105 1.54 13.43 2.81
C ILE A 105 1.93 14.90 2.61
N CYS A 106 1.13 15.69 1.90
CA CYS A 106 1.41 17.12 1.74
C CYS A 106 1.42 17.86 3.09
N ALA A 107 0.52 17.50 4.01
CA ALA A 107 0.45 18.07 5.35
C ALA A 107 1.67 17.77 6.24
N THR A 108 2.46 16.72 5.94
CA THR A 108 3.72 16.44 6.64
C THR A 108 4.83 17.46 6.32
N GLY A 109 4.78 18.09 5.15
CA GLY A 109 5.87 18.92 4.62
C GLY A 109 7.12 18.15 4.15
N SER A 110 7.29 16.88 4.49
CA SER A 110 8.49 16.07 4.18
C SER A 110 8.37 15.22 2.92
N GLY A 111 7.17 14.82 2.49
CA GLY A 111 6.97 13.88 1.37
C GLY A 111 7.05 14.45 -0.05
N ARG A 112 7.66 15.63 -0.25
CA ARG A 112 7.65 16.33 -1.55
C ARG A 112 8.28 15.51 -2.68
N ARG A 113 9.35 14.76 -2.40
CA ARG A 113 10.05 13.94 -3.40
C ARG A 113 9.12 12.82 -3.89
N GLU A 114 8.53 12.08 -2.97
CA GLU A 114 7.63 10.97 -3.26
C GLU A 114 6.37 11.45 -3.97
N LEU A 115 5.82 12.60 -3.58
CA LEU A 115 4.66 13.21 -4.26
C LEU A 115 4.98 13.58 -5.72
N ASN A 116 6.15 14.12 -6.01
CA ASN A 116 6.54 14.43 -7.38
C ASN A 116 6.66 13.16 -8.24
N LEU A 117 7.22 12.08 -7.68
CA LEU A 117 7.34 10.79 -8.37
C LEU A 117 5.97 10.14 -8.56
N PHE A 118 5.10 10.18 -7.54
CA PHE A 118 3.71 9.76 -7.65
C PHE A 118 2.99 10.47 -8.81
N LEU A 119 3.10 11.80 -8.91
CA LEU A 119 2.48 12.56 -9.99
C LEU A 119 3.06 12.20 -11.37
N ALA A 120 4.37 11.95 -11.46
CA ALA A 120 4.98 11.47 -12.69
C ALA A 120 4.38 10.11 -13.12
N VAL A 121 4.20 9.19 -12.18
CA VAL A 121 3.55 7.89 -12.44
C VAL A 121 2.10 8.05 -12.86
N VAL A 122 1.32 8.92 -12.20
CA VAL A 122 -0.08 9.18 -12.59
C VAL A 122 -0.19 9.75 -14.00
N ARG A 123 0.69 10.68 -14.38
CA ARG A 123 0.75 11.19 -15.76
C ARG A 123 1.09 10.09 -16.76
N HIS A 124 2.05 9.23 -16.42
CA HIS A 124 2.43 8.11 -17.25
C HIS A 124 1.27 7.11 -17.42
N ALA A 125 0.53 6.83 -16.34
CA ALA A 125 -0.65 5.99 -16.39
C ALA A 125 -1.75 6.59 -17.29
N ALA A 126 -1.92 7.91 -17.31
CA ALA A 126 -2.84 8.58 -18.24
C ALA A 126 -2.43 8.44 -19.71
N VAL A 127 -1.12 8.48 -20.00
CA VAL A 127 -0.59 8.22 -21.35
C VAL A 127 -0.81 6.76 -21.74
N LEU A 128 -0.48 5.84 -20.82
CA LEU A 128 -0.68 4.40 -21.00
C LEU A 128 -2.14 4.06 -21.31
N GLU A 129 -3.09 4.66 -20.58
CA GLU A 129 -4.52 4.44 -20.82
C GLU A 129 -4.99 4.99 -22.18
N ARG A 130 -4.49 6.16 -22.58
CA ARG A 130 -4.82 6.77 -23.88
C ARG A 130 -4.32 5.94 -25.07
N GLU A 131 -3.15 5.34 -24.94
CA GLU A 131 -2.47 4.60 -26.01
C GLU A 131 -2.84 3.11 -26.04
N PHE A 132 -3.55 2.63 -25.01
CA PHE A 132 -3.95 1.25 -24.90
C PHE A 132 -5.01 0.87 -25.92
N LEU A 133 -4.67 -0.09 -26.79
CA LEU A 133 -5.60 -0.78 -27.68
C LEU A 133 -5.90 -2.16 -27.08
N PRO A 134 -7.14 -2.44 -26.65
CA PRO A 134 -7.50 -3.76 -26.13
C PRO A 134 -7.23 -4.86 -27.17
N PRO A 135 -6.69 -6.03 -26.76
CA PRO A 135 -6.54 -7.17 -27.65
C PRO A 135 -7.88 -7.59 -28.27
N GLU A 136 -7.83 -8.16 -29.49
CA GLU A 136 -9.01 -8.70 -30.15
C GLU A 136 -9.72 -9.73 -29.26
N GLY A 137 -11.05 -9.64 -29.17
CA GLY A 137 -11.85 -10.50 -28.30
C GLY A 137 -11.82 -10.15 -26.81
N CYS A 138 -11.05 -9.13 -26.38
CA CYS A 138 -10.95 -8.69 -24.99
C CYS A 138 -11.26 -7.20 -24.81
N PRO A 139 -12.48 -6.71 -25.15
CA PRO A 139 -12.82 -5.29 -25.10
C PRO A 139 -12.77 -4.67 -23.69
N ASN A 140 -12.83 -5.51 -22.65
CA ASN A 140 -12.75 -5.08 -21.26
C ASN A 140 -11.32 -5.15 -20.68
N ALA A 141 -10.32 -5.54 -21.48
CA ALA A 141 -8.94 -5.50 -21.05
C ALA A 141 -8.53 -4.09 -20.66
N ARG A 142 -7.59 -3.99 -19.72
CA ARG A 142 -7.11 -2.72 -19.19
C ARG A 142 -5.59 -2.64 -19.29
N PRO A 143 -5.02 -1.43 -19.46
CA PRO A 143 -3.59 -1.26 -19.40
C PRO A 143 -3.08 -1.64 -18.00
N GLN A 144 -1.93 -2.31 -17.96
CA GLN A 144 -1.26 -2.68 -16.72
C GLN A 144 -0.05 -1.79 -16.47
N LEU A 145 0.01 -1.23 -15.27
CA LEU A 145 1.14 -0.47 -14.77
C LEU A 145 1.88 -1.31 -13.73
N THR A 146 3.13 -1.66 -14.01
CA THR A 146 3.94 -2.54 -13.15
C THR A 146 5.10 -1.78 -12.51
N SER A 147 5.60 -2.29 -11.38
CA SER A 147 6.79 -1.74 -10.69
C SER A 147 8.02 -1.66 -11.61
N PRO A 148 8.38 -2.70 -12.40
CA PRO A 148 9.51 -2.60 -13.34
C PRO A 148 9.33 -1.51 -14.40
N ALA A 149 8.13 -1.37 -14.96
CA ALA A 149 7.83 -0.31 -15.93
C ALA A 149 7.95 1.08 -15.30
N VAL A 150 7.50 1.23 -14.05
CA VAL A 150 7.63 2.49 -13.30
C VAL A 150 9.08 2.78 -12.93
N ALA A 151 9.85 1.78 -12.51
CA ALA A 151 11.28 1.95 -12.23
C ALA A 151 12.03 2.45 -13.47
N GLN A 152 11.77 1.86 -14.64
CA GLN A 152 12.32 2.30 -15.91
C GLN A 152 11.87 3.73 -16.25
N HIS A 153 10.57 4.03 -16.13
CA HIS A 153 10.02 5.34 -16.44
C HIS A 153 10.63 6.47 -15.58
N LEU A 154 10.88 6.17 -14.30
CA LEU A 154 11.44 7.12 -13.34
C LEU A 154 12.97 7.11 -13.28
N ASN A 155 13.64 6.27 -14.09
CA ASN A 155 15.09 6.02 -14.02
C ASN A 155 15.57 5.69 -12.60
N LEU A 156 14.87 4.78 -11.93
CA LEU A 156 15.23 4.31 -10.59
C LEU A 156 16.12 3.07 -10.72
N ASP A 157 17.44 3.28 -10.68
CA ASP A 157 18.42 2.20 -10.73
C ASP A 157 18.46 1.39 -9.42
N ALA A 158 18.56 0.07 -9.56
CA ALA A 158 18.85 -0.83 -8.44
C ALA A 158 20.33 -0.71 -8.03
N PRO A 159 20.66 -0.83 -6.72
CA PRO A 159 19.77 -1.18 -5.60
C PRO A 159 19.12 0.02 -4.89
N SER A 160 19.60 1.25 -5.11
CA SER A 160 19.14 2.43 -4.36
C SER A 160 17.68 2.81 -4.61
N GLY A 161 17.12 2.41 -5.75
CA GLY A 161 15.75 2.71 -6.15
C GLY A 161 14.67 1.82 -5.53
N GLU A 162 15.01 0.65 -4.97
CA GLU A 162 14.02 -0.37 -4.57
C GLU A 162 13.12 0.09 -3.42
N SER A 163 13.71 0.66 -2.37
CA SER A 163 13.00 1.20 -1.23
C SER A 163 12.07 2.35 -1.66
N LEU A 164 12.55 3.25 -2.52
CA LEU A 164 11.74 4.33 -3.07
C LEU A 164 10.59 3.83 -3.95
N LEU A 165 10.84 2.84 -4.81
CA LEU A 165 9.82 2.21 -5.65
C LEU A 165 8.74 1.52 -4.82
N THR A 166 9.14 0.91 -3.70
CA THR A 166 8.23 0.28 -2.74
C THR A 166 7.32 1.33 -2.09
N ARG A 167 7.88 2.46 -1.63
CA ARG A 167 7.09 3.58 -1.10
C ARG A 167 6.15 4.18 -2.14
N ILE A 168 6.59 4.35 -3.38
CA ILE A 168 5.72 4.84 -4.47
C ILE A 168 4.55 3.89 -4.70
N GLY A 169 4.80 2.57 -4.75
CA GLY A 169 3.74 1.56 -4.87
C GLY A 169 2.74 1.61 -3.70
N ALA A 170 3.25 1.83 -2.48
CA ALA A 170 2.43 1.99 -1.29
C ALA A 170 1.56 3.25 -1.34
N ILE A 171 2.07 4.38 -1.84
CA ILE A 171 1.31 5.62 -2.05
C ILE A 171 0.26 5.44 -3.16
N LEU A 172 0.62 4.81 -4.28
CA LEU A 172 -0.31 4.53 -5.38
C LEU A 172 -1.48 3.66 -4.93
N ARG A 173 -1.26 2.73 -3.98
CA ARG A 173 -2.31 1.87 -3.43
C ARG A 173 -3.25 2.62 -2.48
N ALA A 174 -2.72 3.57 -1.71
CA ALA A 174 -3.50 4.37 -0.77
C ALA A 174 -4.44 5.37 -1.45
N GLU A 175 -4.17 5.70 -2.70
CA GLU A 175 -4.86 6.72 -3.49
C GLU A 175 -5.76 6.14 -4.58
N ASP A 176 -6.99 6.62 -4.71
CA ASP A 176 -7.85 6.29 -5.86
C ASP A 176 -7.62 7.28 -7.02
N TRP A 177 -6.48 7.12 -7.70
CA TRP A 177 -6.09 7.96 -8.84
C TRP A 177 -6.68 7.47 -10.19
N GLY A 178 -7.57 6.47 -10.16
CA GLY A 178 -8.13 5.85 -11.37
C GLY A 178 -7.52 4.49 -11.72
N TRP A 179 -7.08 3.74 -10.71
CA TRP A 179 -6.83 2.30 -10.89
C TRP A 179 -8.09 1.50 -10.54
N ALA A 180 -8.22 0.34 -11.16
CA ALA A 180 -9.36 -0.55 -11.03
C ALA A 180 -9.11 -1.72 -10.08
N SER A 181 -7.95 -2.35 -10.24
CA SER A 181 -7.48 -3.44 -9.40
C SER A 181 -5.98 -3.25 -9.13
N ALA A 182 -5.53 -3.79 -8.01
CA ALA A 182 -4.14 -3.78 -7.60
C ALA A 182 -3.77 -5.20 -7.14
N SER A 183 -2.58 -5.65 -7.51
CA SER A 183 -2.02 -6.92 -7.10
C SER A 183 -0.54 -6.76 -6.77
N ALA A 184 -0.02 -7.67 -5.95
CA ALA A 184 1.41 -7.75 -5.65
C ALA A 184 1.81 -9.23 -5.56
N SER A 185 2.79 -9.64 -6.35
CA SER A 185 3.32 -11.01 -6.35
C SER A 185 4.82 -10.99 -6.62
N GLY A 186 5.59 -11.78 -5.86
CA GLY A 186 7.04 -11.88 -6.04
C GLY A 186 7.80 -10.55 -5.91
N GLY A 187 7.30 -9.61 -5.09
CA GLY A 187 7.88 -8.26 -4.96
C GLY A 187 7.50 -7.29 -6.08
N ILE A 188 6.74 -7.73 -7.07
CA ILE A 188 6.23 -6.90 -8.17
C ILE A 188 4.80 -6.50 -7.86
N TRP A 189 4.56 -5.21 -7.68
CA TRP A 189 3.22 -4.64 -7.68
C TRP A 189 2.75 -4.28 -9.10
N THR A 190 1.46 -4.46 -9.35
CA THR A 190 0.78 -4.18 -10.61
C THR A 190 -0.57 -3.50 -10.35
N PHE A 191 -0.89 -2.49 -11.15
CA PHE A 191 -2.20 -1.83 -11.18
C PHE A 191 -2.83 -1.98 -12.56
N GLU A 192 -4.12 -2.34 -12.61
CA GLU A 192 -4.93 -2.16 -13.81
C GLU A 192 -5.48 -0.75 -13.82
N VAL A 193 -5.20 0.01 -14.88
CA VAL A 193 -5.59 1.42 -15.00
C VAL A 193 -6.98 1.52 -15.62
N ASP A 194 -7.81 2.41 -15.12
CA ASP A 194 -9.15 2.68 -15.65
C ASP A 194 -9.28 4.08 -16.25
N ARG A 195 -10.39 4.31 -16.96
CA ARG A 195 -10.67 5.59 -17.65
C ARG A 195 -10.68 6.82 -16.75
N ARG A 196 -10.82 6.68 -15.42
CA ARG A 196 -10.86 7.81 -14.49
C ARG A 196 -9.50 8.51 -14.43
N VAL A 197 -8.40 7.84 -14.78
CA VAL A 197 -7.08 8.47 -14.87
C VAL A 197 -7.04 9.60 -15.91
N ARG A 198 -7.92 9.59 -16.93
CA ARG A 198 -7.95 10.59 -18.01
C ARG A 198 -8.11 12.02 -17.50
N GLN A 199 -8.86 12.22 -16.43
CA GLN A 199 -9.05 13.55 -15.84
C GLN A 199 -7.74 14.12 -15.24
N LEU A 200 -6.81 13.23 -14.89
CA LEU A 200 -5.50 13.56 -14.34
C LEU A 200 -4.44 13.75 -15.44
N ALA A 201 -4.84 13.64 -16.72
CA ALA A 201 -3.95 13.94 -17.84
C ALA A 201 -3.41 15.38 -17.72
N GLY A 202 -2.08 15.51 -17.72
CA GLY A 202 -1.41 16.81 -17.63
C GLY A 202 -1.50 17.49 -16.25
N VAL A 203 -1.72 16.75 -15.17
CA VAL A 203 -1.70 17.30 -13.80
C VAL A 203 -0.33 17.92 -13.48
N GLN A 204 -0.26 19.21 -13.13
CA GLN A 204 1.03 19.91 -13.03
C GLN A 204 1.71 19.79 -11.65
N GLY A 205 0.92 19.64 -10.58
CA GLY A 205 1.42 19.58 -9.22
C GLY A 205 0.37 19.03 -8.25
N VAL A 206 0.72 18.99 -6.97
CA VAL A 206 -0.13 18.40 -5.91
C VAL A 206 -1.45 19.16 -5.78
N ASP A 207 -1.43 20.50 -5.80
CA ASP A 207 -2.65 21.31 -5.71
C ASP A 207 -3.60 21.11 -6.90
N ASP A 208 -3.05 20.91 -8.10
CA ASP A 208 -3.83 20.57 -9.30
C ASP A 208 -4.43 19.16 -9.18
N TYR A 209 -3.64 18.20 -8.69
CA TYR A 209 -4.12 16.84 -8.41
C TYR A 209 -5.30 16.83 -7.43
N CYS A 210 -5.15 17.49 -6.28
CA CYS A 210 -6.18 17.55 -5.25
C CYS A 210 -7.47 18.22 -5.76
N ARG A 211 -7.37 19.33 -6.51
CA ARG A 211 -8.54 20.00 -7.10
C ARG A 211 -9.30 19.10 -8.06
N ARG A 212 -8.59 18.42 -8.97
CA ARG A 212 -9.23 17.54 -9.97
C ARG A 212 -9.93 16.36 -9.32
N ARG A 213 -9.36 15.81 -8.23
CA ARG A 213 -9.94 14.66 -7.51
C ARG A 213 -11.30 15.01 -6.87
N VAL A 214 -11.43 16.19 -6.27
CA VAL A 214 -12.68 16.63 -5.63
C VAL A 214 -13.82 16.75 -6.66
N SER A 215 -13.51 17.30 -7.86
CA SER A 215 -14.50 17.43 -8.94
C SER A 215 -15.05 16.07 -9.40
N SER A 216 -14.25 15.02 -9.33
CA SER A 216 -14.64 13.66 -9.71
C SER A 216 -15.61 13.02 -8.72
N SER A 217 -15.39 13.24 -7.41
CA SER A 217 -16.25 12.68 -6.37
C SER A 217 -17.67 13.26 -6.41
N SER A 218 -17.80 14.57 -6.66
CA SER A 218 -19.10 15.25 -6.67
C SER A 218 -20.01 14.83 -7.83
N GLY A 219 -19.43 14.36 -8.95
CA GLY A 219 -20.21 13.89 -10.11
C GLY A 219 -20.81 12.47 -9.94
N LEU A 220 -20.28 11.66 -9.02
CA LEU A 220 -20.69 10.27 -8.78
C LEU A 220 -21.70 10.11 -7.64
N GLU A 221 -21.79 11.06 -6.72
CA GLU A 221 -22.78 11.05 -5.63
C GLU A 221 -24.22 11.24 -6.11
N SER A 222 -24.43 11.71 -7.35
CA SER A 222 -25.76 11.83 -7.95
C SER A 222 -26.32 10.51 -8.54
N SER A 223 -25.53 9.43 -8.58
CA SER A 223 -25.99 8.12 -9.03
C SER A 223 -25.23 6.96 -8.35
N THR A 224 -25.74 6.47 -7.22
CA THR A 224 -25.45 5.10 -6.72
C THR A 224 -23.97 4.75 -6.37
N GLY A 225 -23.05 5.71 -6.29
CA GLY A 225 -21.59 5.45 -6.19
C GLY A 225 -21.02 5.19 -4.79
N THR A 226 -21.64 5.69 -3.72
CA THR A 226 -21.06 5.65 -2.36
C THR A 226 -21.02 4.25 -1.74
N GLN A 227 -21.89 3.33 -2.18
CA GLN A 227 -21.86 1.92 -1.74
C GLN A 227 -20.67 1.14 -2.32
N ALA A 228 -20.25 1.46 -3.56
CA ALA A 228 -19.14 0.76 -4.21
C ALA A 228 -17.78 1.04 -3.53
N TRP A 229 -17.59 2.24 -2.96
CA TRP A 229 -16.35 2.61 -2.26
C TRP A 229 -16.22 1.92 -0.89
N ASN A 230 -17.31 1.88 -0.11
CA ASN A 230 -17.34 1.18 1.19
C ASN A 230 -17.21 -0.34 1.03
N GLN A 231 -17.78 -0.92 -0.03
CA GLN A 231 -17.67 -2.34 -0.32
C GLN A 231 -16.25 -2.71 -0.81
N ARG A 232 -15.65 -1.87 -1.68
CA ARG A 232 -14.29 -2.07 -2.18
C ARG A 232 -13.20 -1.91 -1.10
N SER A 233 -13.39 -0.99 -0.15
CA SER A 233 -12.47 -0.83 0.99
C SER A 233 -12.55 -2.03 1.94
N SER A 234 -13.76 -2.57 2.14
CA SER A 234 -13.99 -3.80 2.90
C SER A 234 -13.37 -5.03 2.21
N ASP A 235 -13.44 -5.13 0.88
CA ASP A 235 -12.79 -6.21 0.10
C ASP A 235 -11.25 -6.17 0.18
N LEU A 236 -10.66 -4.97 0.34
CA LEU A 236 -9.22 -4.82 0.58
C LEU A 236 -8.82 -5.16 2.02
N ALA A 237 -9.70 -4.95 3.00
CA ALA A 237 -9.48 -5.26 4.41
C ALA A 237 -9.75 -6.74 4.78
N THR A 238 -10.58 -7.45 4.01
CA THR A 238 -11.03 -8.83 4.34
C THR A 238 -10.35 -9.94 3.54
N ARG A 239 -9.42 -9.63 2.61
CA ARG A 239 -8.64 -10.67 1.93
C ARG A 239 -7.66 -11.35 2.90
N PRO A 240 -7.48 -12.68 2.81
CA PRO A 240 -6.62 -13.42 3.72
C PRO A 240 -5.21 -12.82 3.72
N ARG A 241 -4.82 -12.34 4.90
CA ARG A 241 -3.50 -11.79 5.22
C ARG A 241 -2.44 -12.87 4.96
N GLY A 242 -1.72 -12.69 3.86
CA GLY A 242 -0.59 -13.50 3.45
C GLY A 242 0.50 -12.63 2.82
N PHE A 243 0.78 -11.45 3.39
CA PHE A 243 2.07 -10.79 3.20
C PHE A 243 3.06 -11.36 4.24
N VAL A 244 3.29 -12.66 4.12
CA VAL A 244 4.50 -13.31 4.62
C VAL A 244 5.30 -13.57 3.34
N SER A 245 6.56 -13.16 3.31
CA SER A 245 7.49 -13.47 2.23
C SER A 245 7.33 -14.94 1.81
N GLY A 246 6.63 -15.18 0.69
CA GLY A 246 6.28 -16.49 0.18
C GLY A 246 7.47 -17.25 -0.42
N LEU A 247 8.65 -17.12 0.19
CA LEU A 247 9.89 -17.77 -0.18
C LEU A 247 10.32 -18.84 0.83
N GLU A 248 9.74 -18.91 2.04
CA GLU A 248 10.18 -19.90 3.04
C GLU A 248 9.45 -21.26 2.97
N VAL A 249 8.23 -21.33 2.41
CA VAL A 249 7.50 -22.61 2.32
C VAL A 249 7.82 -23.38 1.03
N LEU A 250 8.09 -22.67 -0.08
CA LEU A 250 8.35 -23.34 -1.36
C LEU A 250 9.78 -23.91 -1.48
N THR A 251 10.75 -23.33 -0.79
CA THR A 251 12.15 -23.80 -0.84
C THR A 251 12.32 -25.13 -0.10
N VAL A 252 11.57 -25.37 0.99
CA VAL A 252 11.65 -26.62 1.76
C VAL A 252 11.02 -27.80 1.01
N VAL A 253 9.98 -27.57 0.19
CA VAL A 253 9.33 -28.65 -0.57
C VAL A 253 10.08 -28.97 -1.88
N LEU A 254 10.74 -27.98 -2.49
CA LEU A 254 11.52 -28.20 -3.73
C LEU A 254 12.92 -28.78 -3.50
N THR A 255 13.54 -28.65 -2.32
CA THR A 255 14.76 -29.44 -2.00
C THR A 255 14.47 -30.86 -1.50
N ALA A 256 13.22 -31.18 -1.14
CA ALA A 256 12.84 -32.53 -0.70
C ALA A 256 12.29 -33.43 -1.82
N THR A 257 11.97 -32.88 -3.00
CA THR A 257 11.37 -33.62 -4.11
C THR A 257 12.18 -33.45 -5.40
N GLY A 258 13.49 -33.70 -5.32
CA GLY A 258 14.41 -33.48 -6.43
C GLY A 258 15.64 -34.36 -6.43
N VAL A 259 15.58 -35.59 -5.89
CA VAL A 259 16.61 -36.61 -6.12
C VAL A 259 15.95 -37.99 -6.28
N GLY A 260 16.07 -38.55 -7.48
CA GLY A 260 15.65 -39.90 -7.88
C GLY A 260 14.39 -39.86 -8.77
N ILE A 261 14.39 -40.29 -10.03
CA ILE A 261 15.10 -41.43 -10.62
C ILE A 261 15.31 -41.16 -12.12
N ALA A 262 16.57 -40.95 -12.53
CA ALA A 262 17.07 -41.33 -13.85
C ALA A 262 18.58 -41.56 -13.69
N GLY A 263 19.05 -42.75 -14.07
CA GLY A 263 20.26 -43.36 -13.54
C GLY A 263 21.55 -42.59 -13.82
N LEU A 264 22.27 -42.27 -12.75
CA LEU A 264 23.69 -41.95 -12.75
C LEU A 264 24.28 -42.55 -11.48
N GLN A 265 25.18 -43.53 -11.63
CA GLN A 265 25.97 -44.08 -10.53
C GLN A 265 26.93 -42.99 -10.03
N VAL A 266 26.49 -42.20 -9.04
CA VAL A 266 27.34 -41.25 -8.34
C VAL A 266 27.76 -41.90 -7.02
N ASN A 267 29.06 -42.12 -6.88
CA ASN A 267 29.73 -42.67 -5.71
C ASN A 267 29.60 -41.67 -4.54
N TRP A 268 28.68 -41.93 -3.60
CA TRP A 268 28.45 -41.09 -2.42
C TRP A 268 29.60 -41.23 -1.44
N GLN A 269 30.53 -40.26 -1.44
CA GLN A 269 31.48 -40.08 -0.35
C GLN A 269 30.73 -39.54 0.88
N PRO A 270 30.97 -40.07 2.10
CA PRO A 270 30.24 -39.74 3.33
C PRO A 270 30.35 -38.27 3.78
N VAL A 271 31.25 -37.49 3.18
CA VAL A 271 31.51 -36.08 3.54
C VAL A 271 30.34 -35.16 3.15
N GLY A 272 29.57 -35.50 2.11
CA GLY A 272 28.45 -34.69 1.65
C GLY A 272 27.24 -34.69 2.60
N VAL A 273 26.97 -35.83 3.22
CA VAL A 273 25.81 -36.00 4.12
C VAL A 273 26.00 -35.22 5.43
N ILE A 274 27.22 -35.22 5.98
CA ILE A 274 27.54 -34.50 7.22
C ILE A 274 27.37 -32.99 7.02
N SER A 275 27.75 -32.46 5.86
CA SER A 275 27.64 -31.03 5.54
C SER A 275 26.18 -30.58 5.43
N LEU A 276 25.32 -31.42 4.83
CA LEU A 276 23.89 -31.14 4.71
C LEU A 276 23.21 -31.14 6.09
N ILE A 277 23.51 -32.13 6.93
CA ILE A 277 22.97 -32.22 8.30
C ILE A 277 23.41 -31.00 9.13
N ALA A 278 24.68 -30.59 9.01
CA ALA A 278 25.19 -29.41 9.71
C ALA A 278 24.48 -28.12 9.27
N ALA A 279 24.22 -27.94 7.97
CA ALA A 279 23.49 -26.78 7.45
C ALA A 279 22.04 -26.73 7.96
N ILE A 280 21.35 -27.87 8.00
CA ILE A 280 19.98 -27.98 8.53
C ILE A 280 19.97 -27.66 10.02
N MET A 281 20.90 -28.23 10.81
CA MET A 281 20.99 -27.93 12.23
C MET A 281 21.28 -26.45 12.51
N PHE A 282 22.15 -25.82 11.71
CA PHE A 282 22.47 -24.40 11.85
C PHE A 282 21.25 -23.51 11.56
N ALA A 283 20.46 -23.85 10.54
CA ALA A 283 19.20 -23.16 10.22
C ALA A 283 18.18 -23.29 11.36
N VAL A 284 18.01 -24.50 11.91
CA VAL A 284 17.09 -24.77 13.04
C VAL A 284 17.52 -24.02 14.30
N LEU A 285 18.82 -24.02 14.63
CA LEU A 285 19.35 -23.29 15.79
C LEU A 285 19.22 -21.77 15.63
N SER A 286 19.44 -21.25 14.42
CA SER A 286 19.29 -19.83 14.11
C SER A 286 17.83 -19.38 14.23
N TRP A 287 16.90 -20.19 13.72
CA TRP A 287 15.45 -19.99 13.88
C TRP A 287 15.03 -20.03 15.36
N HIS A 288 15.52 -21.00 16.12
CA HIS A 288 15.21 -21.10 17.55
C HIS A 288 15.77 -19.93 18.34
N ARG A 289 17.00 -19.47 18.04
CA ARG A 289 17.58 -18.26 18.65
C ARG A 289 16.75 -17.01 18.34
N TRP A 290 16.37 -16.80 17.09
CA TRP A 290 15.49 -15.70 16.68
C TRP A 290 14.14 -15.74 17.41
N ARG A 291 13.52 -16.93 17.50
CA ARG A 291 12.25 -17.13 18.21
C ARG A 291 12.38 -16.94 19.72
N SER A 292 13.50 -17.32 20.33
CA SER A 292 13.74 -17.13 21.77
C SER A 292 13.94 -15.65 22.13
N ARG A 293 14.54 -14.84 21.25
CA ARG A 293 14.61 -13.37 21.43
C ARG A 293 13.23 -12.72 21.39
N ARG A 294 12.28 -13.29 20.64
CA ARG A 294 10.88 -12.82 20.61
C ARG A 294 10.05 -13.25 21.83
N ARG A 295 10.51 -14.18 22.66
CA ARG A 295 9.79 -14.62 23.88
C ARG A 295 10.28 -13.96 25.17
N ALA A 296 11.25 -13.04 25.10
CA ALA A 296 11.76 -12.35 26.27
C ALA A 296 10.84 -11.23 26.80
N THR A 297 9.64 -11.06 26.22
CA THR A 297 8.69 -10.00 26.60
C THR A 297 7.36 -10.46 27.19
N ASP A 298 7.13 -11.77 27.38
CA ASP A 298 5.91 -12.26 28.04
C ASP A 298 6.24 -13.17 29.24
N PRO A 299 5.97 -12.74 30.48
CA PRO A 299 5.90 -13.66 31.60
C PRO A 299 4.50 -14.30 31.64
N ILE A 300 4.46 -15.61 31.88
CA ILE A 300 3.30 -16.43 32.30
C ILE A 300 2.47 -17.07 31.17
N LEU A 301 2.84 -18.29 30.79
CA LEU A 301 2.01 -19.51 30.92
C LEU A 301 2.84 -20.74 30.54
N ILE A 302 3.25 -21.50 31.55
CA ILE A 302 3.94 -22.78 31.41
C ILE A 302 2.88 -23.84 31.10
N GLY A 303 2.93 -24.40 29.89
CA GLY A 303 2.08 -25.51 29.48
C GLY A 303 2.66 -26.28 28.29
N SER A 304 3.40 -27.36 28.60
CA SER A 304 3.62 -28.55 27.76
C SER A 304 4.06 -28.37 26.29
N THR A 305 5.38 -28.43 26.03
CA THR A 305 5.91 -28.70 24.68
C THR A 305 6.92 -29.87 24.62
N SER A 306 7.10 -30.62 25.71
CA SER A 306 8.12 -31.67 25.81
C SER A 306 7.77 -32.99 25.10
N ALA A 307 6.54 -33.14 24.59
CA ALA A 307 6.11 -34.40 23.95
C ALA A 307 6.64 -34.59 22.51
N GLY A 308 6.91 -33.50 21.78
CA GLY A 308 7.33 -33.58 20.37
C GLY A 308 8.79 -34.00 20.16
N LEU A 309 9.67 -33.72 21.13
CA LEU A 309 11.11 -33.95 21.00
C LEU A 309 11.51 -35.40 21.35
N LEU A 310 10.72 -36.08 22.17
CA LEU A 310 10.92 -37.51 22.48
C LEU A 310 10.51 -38.42 21.32
N LEU A 311 9.50 -38.05 20.53
CA LEU A 311 9.07 -38.84 19.36
C LEU A 311 10.11 -38.84 18.23
N LEU A 312 10.85 -37.74 18.04
CA LEU A 312 11.92 -37.67 17.04
C LEU A 312 13.16 -38.49 17.42
N LEU A 313 13.50 -38.58 18.71
CA LEU A 313 14.64 -39.39 19.16
C LEU A 313 14.35 -40.90 19.10
N VAL A 314 13.12 -41.32 19.37
CA VAL A 314 12.71 -42.73 19.21
C VAL A 314 12.71 -43.15 17.73
N PHE A 315 12.28 -42.25 16.84
CA PHE A 315 12.28 -42.53 15.39
C PHE A 315 13.69 -42.68 14.81
N PHE A 316 14.65 -41.89 15.29
CA PHE A 316 16.06 -42.00 14.86
C PHE A 316 16.78 -43.22 15.43
N SER A 317 16.40 -43.70 16.62
CA SER A 317 16.99 -44.92 17.18
C SER A 317 16.51 -46.21 16.49
N ALA A 318 15.35 -46.18 15.81
CA ALA A 318 14.81 -47.31 15.06
C ALA A 318 15.37 -47.42 13.63
N LEU A 319 15.95 -46.35 13.08
CA LEU A 319 16.56 -46.31 11.75
C LEU A 319 18.04 -46.69 11.75
N ASN A 320 18.62 -46.99 12.91
CA ASN A 320 20.05 -47.28 13.09
C ASN A 320 20.32 -48.70 13.63
N GLN A 321 19.33 -49.60 13.55
CA GLN A 321 19.49 -51.06 13.64
C GLN A 321 19.17 -51.67 12.29
#